data_AF-A0A0K2V379-F1
#
_entry.id   AF-A0A0K2V379-F1
#
_cell.length_a   1.000
_cell.length_b   1.000
_cell.length_c   1.000
_cell.angle_alpha   90.00
_cell.angle_beta   90.00
_cell.angle_gamma   90.00
#
_symmetry.space_group_name_H-M   'P 1'
#
loop_
_entity.id
_entity.type
_entity.pdbx_description
1 polymer ?
#
loop_
_entity_poly.entity_id
_entity_poly.type
_entity_poly.pdbx_seq_one_letter_code
_entity_poly.pdbx_strand_id
1 'polypeptide(L)'
;LIKLMELTPIHEIPRLKRETFSQSLIDLENILSYKLPTLQETLAKLGSRYFGKLIPSTLKFKSSKNGAVQLIKVQNLILEKKGTSEGGYFVFPHWGMKFWRNINDSWKSEAPLDDQIQIPTKLYSMACSKPGYFSNIMSTIYNNFADGGRRNPTAFPSRKILLMSRIVSVKVTVTNEDISQPSIPCSPLEQFLIRKPLIISLRYLTDFVPRIYRTRTLEFDSDMMESGIKKVHCAIWNPNLGLHGGWDTVGISKVRDEDDMTTCMSHKFGTFTIIGELHDIPTLPQKRNW
;
A
#
# COMPACT_ATOMS: atom_id res chain seq x y z
N LEU A 1 -29.11 47.62 -3.20
CA LEU A 1 -29.92 46.45 -2.84
C LEU A 1 -29.77 45.37 -3.91
N ILE A 2 -29.12 44.26 -3.52
CA ILE A 2 -29.23 42.88 -4.01
C ILE A 2 -29.36 42.67 -5.53
N LYS A 3 -28.25 42.23 -6.14
CA LYS A 3 -28.24 41.49 -7.42
C LYS A 3 -27.94 40.03 -7.06
N LEU A 4 -28.91 39.15 -7.30
CA LEU A 4 -28.79 37.70 -7.13
C LEU A 4 -27.64 37.16 -7.98
N MET A 5 -26.65 36.52 -7.33
CA MET A 5 -25.71 35.63 -7.98
C MET A 5 -26.28 34.22 -7.91
N GLU A 6 -26.64 33.70 -9.07
CA GLU A 6 -26.92 32.30 -9.31
C GLU A 6 -25.64 31.50 -9.06
N LEU A 7 -25.72 30.59 -8.07
CA LEU A 7 -24.70 29.57 -7.83
C LEU A 7 -24.79 28.54 -8.95
N THR A 8 -23.76 28.47 -9.78
CA THR A 8 -23.53 27.38 -10.72
C THR A 8 -23.29 26.07 -9.96
N PRO A 9 -23.88 24.93 -10.37
CA PRO A 9 -23.62 23.66 -9.74
C PRO A 9 -22.22 23.16 -10.11
N ILE A 10 -21.48 22.78 -9.09
CA ILE A 10 -20.15 22.17 -9.17
C ILE A 10 -20.21 20.92 -10.05
N HIS A 11 -19.34 20.90 -11.06
CA HIS A 11 -19.14 19.80 -11.99
C HIS A 11 -19.02 18.44 -11.30
N GLU A 12 -19.79 17.47 -11.80
CA GLU A 12 -19.63 16.05 -11.51
C GLU A 12 -18.21 15.60 -11.85
N ILE A 13 -17.46 15.21 -10.82
CA ILE A 13 -16.21 14.45 -10.99
C ILE A 13 -16.58 13.09 -11.62
N PRO A 14 -15.93 12.67 -12.71
CA PRO A 14 -16.29 11.42 -13.38
C PRO A 14 -16.12 10.24 -12.42
N ARG A 15 -17.23 9.60 -12.05
CA ARG A 15 -17.24 8.32 -11.32
C ARG A 15 -16.60 7.26 -12.21
N LEU A 16 -15.31 6.98 -12.02
CA LEU A 16 -14.69 5.75 -12.50
C LEU A 16 -15.49 4.55 -11.94
N LYS A 17 -16.06 3.75 -12.84
CA LYS A 17 -17.01 2.68 -12.51
C LYS A 17 -16.34 1.59 -11.66
N ARG A 18 -17.07 1.19 -10.61
CA ARG A 18 -16.74 0.29 -9.49
C ARG A 18 -16.41 -1.17 -9.85
N GLU A 19 -16.62 -1.57 -11.10
CA GLU A 19 -16.29 -2.93 -11.60
C GLU A 19 -14.79 -3.13 -11.82
N THR A 20 -14.02 -2.05 -11.90
CA THR A 20 -12.60 -2.07 -12.24
C THR A 20 -11.69 -2.66 -11.16
N PHE A 21 -12.08 -2.74 -9.89
CA PHE A 21 -11.18 -3.28 -8.84
C PHE A 21 -11.07 -4.81 -8.89
N SER A 22 -12.20 -5.50 -9.01
CA SER A 22 -12.22 -6.95 -9.26
C SER A 22 -11.56 -7.27 -10.60
N GLN A 23 -11.86 -6.48 -11.64
CA GLN A 23 -11.25 -6.65 -12.95
C GLN A 23 -9.73 -6.40 -12.95
N SER A 24 -9.23 -5.44 -12.17
CA SER A 24 -7.78 -5.18 -12.03
C SER A 24 -7.06 -6.30 -11.28
N LEU A 25 -7.73 -6.93 -10.31
CA LEU A 25 -7.22 -8.12 -9.62
C LEU A 25 -7.26 -9.37 -10.52
N ILE A 26 -8.29 -9.50 -11.36
CA ILE A 26 -8.42 -10.56 -12.39
C ILE A 26 -7.39 -10.35 -13.52
N ASP A 27 -7.13 -9.10 -13.93
CA ASP A 27 -6.08 -8.77 -14.91
C ASP A 27 -4.67 -9.04 -14.35
N LEU A 28 -4.48 -8.93 -13.02
CA LEU A 28 -3.26 -9.35 -12.34
C LEU A 28 -3.09 -10.88 -12.33
N GLU A 29 -4.18 -11.65 -12.27
CA GLU A 29 -4.15 -13.12 -12.43
C GLU A 29 -3.88 -13.53 -13.89
N ASN A 30 -4.37 -12.79 -14.87
CA ASN A 30 -4.07 -13.02 -16.29
C ASN A 30 -2.61 -12.69 -16.66
N ILE A 31 -1.94 -11.77 -15.94
CA ILE A 31 -0.50 -11.53 -16.12
C ILE A 31 0.33 -12.74 -15.62
N LEU A 32 -0.19 -13.52 -14.67
CA LEU A 32 0.48 -14.71 -14.13
C LEU A 32 0.39 -15.94 -15.06
N SER A 33 -0.48 -15.94 -16.08
CA SER A 33 -0.71 -17.09 -16.96
C SER A 33 0.08 -17.09 -18.28
N TYR A 34 0.81 -16.01 -18.60
CA TYR A 34 1.61 -15.95 -19.82
C TYR A 34 2.95 -16.69 -19.69
N LYS A 35 3.07 -17.84 -20.38
CA LYS A 35 4.36 -18.45 -20.75
C LYS A 35 5.16 -17.41 -21.55
N LEU A 36 6.34 -17.04 -21.05
CA LEU A 36 7.16 -15.98 -21.65
C LEU A 36 8.61 -16.42 -21.87
N PRO A 37 9.22 -16.04 -23.00
CA PRO A 37 10.55 -16.47 -23.41
C PRO A 37 11.66 -15.77 -22.60
N THR A 38 12.79 -16.47 -22.54
CA THR A 38 14.00 -16.15 -21.78
C THR A 38 14.70 -14.91 -22.33
N LEU A 39 14.86 -13.89 -21.48
CA LEU A 39 15.72 -12.73 -21.72
C LEU A 39 16.68 -12.63 -20.52
N GLN A 40 17.61 -13.58 -20.45
CA GLN A 40 18.49 -13.81 -19.30
C GLN A 40 19.75 -12.91 -19.27
N GLU A 41 20.18 -12.33 -20.39
CA GLU A 41 21.52 -11.72 -20.46
C GLU A 41 21.56 -10.22 -20.14
N THR A 42 20.46 -9.48 -20.33
CA THR A 42 20.45 -8.02 -20.11
C THR A 42 20.19 -7.64 -18.64
N LEU A 43 19.57 -8.54 -17.85
CA LEU A 43 19.22 -8.28 -16.45
C LEU A 43 20.40 -8.47 -15.47
N ALA A 44 21.39 -9.32 -15.81
CA ALA A 44 22.55 -9.57 -14.98
C ALA A 44 23.47 -8.34 -14.81
N LYS A 45 23.58 -7.48 -15.84
CA LYS A 45 24.42 -6.27 -15.80
C LYS A 45 23.77 -5.11 -15.02
N LEU A 46 22.44 -5.02 -14.99
CA LEU A 46 21.71 -3.96 -14.27
C LEU A 46 21.42 -4.33 -12.80
N GLY A 47 21.26 -5.61 -12.48
CA GLY A 47 20.99 -6.08 -11.11
C GLY A 47 22.15 -5.91 -10.12
N SER A 48 23.40 -5.98 -10.60
CA SER A 48 24.61 -5.97 -9.77
C SER A 48 24.82 -4.67 -8.96
N ARG A 49 24.50 -3.50 -9.53
CA ARG A 49 24.80 -2.20 -8.90
C ARG A 49 23.72 -1.69 -7.93
N TYR A 50 22.48 -2.17 -8.02
CA TYR A 50 21.34 -1.54 -7.33
C TYR A 50 20.58 -2.47 -6.37
N PHE A 51 20.79 -3.78 -6.47
CA PHE A 51 20.12 -4.77 -5.61
C PHE A 51 21.06 -5.43 -4.59
N GLY A 52 22.25 -4.87 -4.39
CA GLY A 52 23.30 -5.52 -3.59
C GLY A 52 23.45 -6.99 -3.96
N LYS A 53 23.63 -7.37 -5.23
CA LYS A 53 23.70 -8.78 -5.71
C LYS A 53 22.45 -9.66 -5.56
N LEU A 54 21.24 -9.14 -5.32
CA LEU A 54 20.01 -9.93 -5.59
C LEU A 54 19.91 -9.94 -7.12
N ILE A 55 20.25 -11.04 -7.77
CA ILE A 55 20.00 -11.23 -9.20
C ILE A 55 18.64 -11.91 -9.28
N PRO A 56 17.53 -11.15 -9.39
CA PRO A 56 16.25 -11.77 -9.62
C PRO A 56 16.31 -12.56 -10.93
N SER A 57 15.77 -13.78 -10.93
CA SER A 57 15.64 -14.56 -12.16
C SER A 57 14.71 -13.85 -13.14
N THR A 58 13.80 -13.01 -12.65
CA THR A 58 12.97 -12.14 -13.46
C THR A 58 12.60 -10.88 -12.69
N LEU A 59 12.75 -9.72 -13.33
CA LEU A 59 12.30 -8.45 -12.81
C LEU A 59 11.44 -7.76 -13.88
N LYS A 60 10.18 -7.52 -13.56
CA LYS A 60 9.23 -6.84 -14.45
C LYS A 60 8.64 -5.63 -13.76
N PHE A 61 8.40 -4.60 -14.57
CA PHE A 61 7.83 -3.35 -14.13
C PHE A 61 6.73 -2.93 -15.07
N LYS A 62 5.65 -2.36 -14.53
CA LYS A 62 4.59 -1.70 -15.30
C LYS A 62 4.11 -0.50 -14.52
N SER A 63 3.91 0.63 -15.20
CA SER A 63 3.32 1.82 -14.59
C SER A 63 2.21 2.41 -15.44
N SER A 64 1.42 3.24 -14.79
CA SER A 64 0.33 4.03 -15.32
C SER A 64 0.36 5.40 -14.63
N LYS A 65 -0.58 6.29 -14.99
CA LYS A 65 -0.71 7.59 -14.34
C LYS A 65 -0.93 7.49 -12.82
N ASN A 66 -1.70 6.51 -12.36
CA ASN A 66 -2.17 6.45 -10.98
C ASN A 66 -1.59 5.28 -10.18
N GLY A 67 -0.71 4.47 -10.77
CA GLY A 67 -0.12 3.35 -10.05
C GLY A 67 1.01 2.66 -10.81
N ALA A 68 1.83 1.96 -10.05
CA ALA A 68 2.99 1.23 -10.54
C ALA A 68 3.08 -0.15 -9.86
N VAL A 69 3.59 -1.12 -10.60
CA VAL A 69 3.71 -2.52 -10.20
C VAL A 69 5.13 -3.00 -10.48
N GLN A 70 5.71 -3.68 -9.51
CA GLN A 70 6.95 -4.42 -9.63
C GLN A 70 6.70 -5.89 -9.31
N LEU A 71 7.15 -6.77 -10.21
CA LEU A 71 7.14 -8.20 -10.00
C LEU A 71 8.59 -8.69 -9.99
N ILE A 72 8.97 -9.36 -8.90
CA ILE A 72 10.28 -9.95 -8.72
C ILE A 72 10.11 -11.44 -8.55
N LYS A 73 10.81 -12.21 -9.36
CA LYS A 73 10.99 -13.64 -9.16
C LYS A 73 12.41 -13.89 -8.68
N VAL A 74 12.56 -14.54 -7.53
CA VAL A 74 13.85 -14.82 -6.90
C VAL A 74 13.83 -16.19 -6.25
N GLN A 75 14.95 -16.90 -6.32
CA GLN A 75 15.09 -18.18 -5.64
C GLN A 75 15.05 -17.99 -4.11
N ASN A 76 14.28 -18.80 -3.39
CA ASN A 76 14.07 -18.66 -1.95
C ASN A 76 15.39 -18.69 -1.18
N LEU A 77 16.29 -19.61 -1.55
CA LEU A 77 17.62 -19.74 -0.96
C LEU A 77 18.47 -18.45 -1.10
N ILE A 78 18.35 -17.75 -2.23
CA ILE A 78 19.08 -16.50 -2.48
C ILE A 78 18.46 -15.36 -1.67
N LEU A 79 17.12 -15.30 -1.62
CA LEU A 79 16.38 -14.30 -0.84
C LEU A 79 16.79 -14.36 0.64
N GLU A 80 16.79 -15.55 1.24
CA GLU A 80 17.15 -15.73 2.65
C GLU A 80 18.61 -15.38 2.97
N LYS A 81 19.57 -15.85 2.17
CA LYS A 81 21.00 -15.59 2.38
C LYS A 81 21.34 -14.11 2.37
N LYS A 82 20.62 -13.32 1.58
CA LYS A 82 20.86 -11.88 1.46
C LYS A 82 20.13 -11.10 2.54
N GLY A 83 19.00 -11.63 2.99
CA GLY A 83 18.42 -11.29 4.26
C GLY A 83 19.41 -11.26 5.41
N THR A 84 20.19 -12.32 5.57
CA THR A 84 21.17 -12.38 6.67
C THR A 84 22.30 -11.35 6.55
N SER A 85 22.60 -10.81 5.37
CA SER A 85 23.66 -9.81 5.16
C SER A 85 23.19 -8.35 5.13
N GLU A 86 21.92 -8.08 4.79
CA GLU A 86 21.39 -6.71 4.57
C GLU A 86 20.27 -6.38 5.57
N GLY A 87 20.46 -6.70 6.86
CA GLY A 87 19.48 -6.41 7.93
C GLY A 87 18.20 -7.25 7.91
N GLY A 88 18.00 -8.09 6.88
CA GLY A 88 16.88 -9.03 6.80
C GLY A 88 15.73 -8.56 5.93
N TYR A 89 15.86 -7.44 5.23
CA TYR A 89 14.75 -6.80 4.53
C TYR A 89 15.05 -6.50 3.07
N PHE A 90 14.02 -6.65 2.26
CA PHE A 90 13.93 -6.19 0.87
C PHE A 90 13.05 -4.93 0.83
N VAL A 91 13.48 -3.85 0.18
CA VAL A 91 12.76 -2.56 0.17
C VAL A 91 12.03 -2.32 -1.15
N PHE A 92 10.77 -1.91 -1.08
CA PHE A 92 9.94 -1.47 -2.21
C PHE A 92 9.15 -0.19 -1.87
N PRO A 93 8.91 0.72 -2.81
CA PRO A 93 9.68 0.95 -4.01
C PRO A 93 11.14 1.29 -3.66
N HIS A 94 12.06 0.99 -4.58
CA HIS A 94 13.44 1.45 -4.45
C HIS A 94 13.62 2.73 -5.26
N TRP A 95 13.29 3.89 -4.67
CA TRP A 95 13.24 5.19 -5.34
C TRP A 95 14.53 5.59 -6.09
N GLY A 96 15.70 5.09 -5.67
CA GLY A 96 16.96 5.32 -6.40
C GLY A 96 17.08 4.61 -7.77
N MET A 97 16.27 3.59 -8.06
CA MET A 97 16.32 2.88 -9.33
C MET A 97 15.77 3.73 -10.47
N LYS A 98 16.36 3.62 -11.67
CA LYS A 98 15.96 4.43 -12.85
C LYS A 98 14.45 4.38 -13.13
N PHE A 99 13.83 3.20 -13.05
CA PHE A 99 12.39 3.05 -13.26
C PHE A 99 11.57 3.86 -12.24
N TRP A 100 11.90 3.73 -10.95
CA TRP A 100 11.21 4.45 -9.87
C TRP A 100 11.50 5.95 -9.88
N ARG A 101 12.70 6.37 -10.31
CA ARG A 101 13.01 7.79 -10.54
C ARG A 101 12.11 8.40 -11.61
N ASN A 102 11.91 7.70 -12.74
CA ASN A 102 11.01 8.19 -13.80
C ASN A 102 9.56 8.32 -13.32
N ILE A 103 9.07 7.37 -12.52
CA ILE A 103 7.73 7.47 -11.90
C ILE A 103 7.71 8.65 -10.94
N ASN A 104 8.75 8.80 -10.13
CA ASN A 104 8.87 9.91 -9.19
C ASN A 104 8.75 11.24 -9.91
N ASP A 105 9.51 11.43 -10.98
CA ASP A 105 9.43 12.62 -11.82
C ASP A 105 8.02 12.89 -12.37
N SER A 106 7.26 11.85 -12.71
CA SER A 106 5.88 11.99 -13.22
C SER A 106 4.83 12.29 -12.15
N TRP A 107 5.09 11.94 -10.89
CA TRP A 107 4.15 12.04 -9.77
C TRP A 107 4.48 13.21 -8.81
N LYS A 108 5.61 13.90 -9.05
CA LYS A 108 6.14 15.00 -8.24
C LYS A 108 5.16 16.16 -7.95
N SER A 109 4.04 16.24 -8.66
CA SER A 109 3.02 17.27 -8.41
C SER A 109 2.13 17.01 -7.18
N GLU A 110 2.15 15.81 -6.58
CA GLU A 110 1.12 15.42 -5.59
C GLU A 110 1.60 15.15 -4.15
N ALA A 111 2.88 14.81 -3.92
CA ALA A 111 3.56 14.75 -2.61
C ALA A 111 4.98 14.19 -2.76
N PRO A 112 5.93 14.44 -1.84
CA PRO A 112 7.23 13.78 -1.84
C PRO A 112 7.06 12.24 -1.85
N LEU A 113 7.93 11.55 -2.60
CA LEU A 113 7.85 10.11 -2.82
C LEU A 113 8.92 9.37 -2.03
N ASP A 114 8.62 9.17 -0.74
CA ASP A 114 9.43 8.38 0.19
C ASP A 114 8.67 7.18 0.76
N ASP A 115 7.48 6.88 0.22
CA ASP A 115 6.70 5.72 0.62
C ASP A 115 7.52 4.44 0.42
N GLN A 116 7.58 3.58 1.42
CA GLN A 116 8.31 2.32 1.32
C GLN A 116 7.73 1.23 2.21
N ILE A 117 7.88 -0.01 1.78
CA ILE A 117 7.66 -1.24 2.54
C ILE A 117 8.96 -2.03 2.57
N GLN A 118 9.36 -2.42 3.78
CA GLN A 118 10.46 -3.32 4.03
C GLN A 118 9.87 -4.71 4.27
N ILE A 119 10.14 -5.62 3.33
CA ILE A 119 9.65 -6.99 3.30
C ILE A 119 10.71 -7.91 3.90
N PRO A 120 10.41 -8.66 4.97
CA PRO A 120 11.34 -9.65 5.50
C PRO A 120 11.72 -10.66 4.41
N THR A 121 12.99 -11.00 4.38
CA THR A 121 13.57 -11.95 3.40
C THR A 121 13.52 -13.40 3.86
N LYS A 122 13.46 -13.61 5.18
CA LYS A 122 13.28 -14.93 5.79
C LYS A 122 11.79 -15.20 5.98
N LEU A 123 11.17 -15.80 4.98
CA LEU A 123 9.72 -16.02 4.92
C LEU A 123 9.33 -17.51 5.00
N TYR A 124 10.29 -18.41 4.85
CA TYR A 124 10.01 -19.82 4.59
C TYR A 124 10.72 -20.75 5.57
N SER A 125 10.19 -21.96 5.73
CA SER A 125 10.90 -23.03 6.42
C SER A 125 12.01 -23.58 5.52
N MET A 126 12.98 -24.27 6.10
CA MET A 126 14.10 -24.87 5.33
C MET A 126 13.65 -25.82 4.21
N ALA A 127 12.48 -26.46 4.36
CA ALA A 127 11.92 -27.33 3.32
C ALA A 127 11.60 -26.57 2.03
N CYS A 128 11.18 -25.31 2.16
CA CYS A 128 10.82 -24.41 1.07
C CYS A 128 11.99 -23.53 0.61
N SER A 129 13.16 -23.66 1.23
CA SER A 129 14.38 -22.89 0.94
C SER A 129 15.44 -23.77 0.26
N LYS A 130 14.98 -24.57 -0.71
CA LYS A 130 15.79 -25.49 -1.50
C LYS A 130 15.92 -25.00 -2.95
N PRO A 131 16.86 -25.56 -3.74
CA PRO A 131 16.85 -25.40 -5.19
C PRO A 131 15.48 -25.74 -5.80
N GLY A 132 15.07 -25.04 -6.86
CA GLY A 132 13.76 -25.23 -7.51
C GLY A 132 12.63 -24.34 -6.99
N TYR A 133 12.72 -23.82 -5.76
CA TYR A 133 11.68 -22.95 -5.18
C TYR A 133 11.96 -21.47 -5.42
N PHE A 134 10.96 -20.77 -5.97
CA PHE A 134 11.01 -19.36 -6.29
C PHE A 134 9.90 -18.58 -5.60
N SER A 135 10.27 -17.44 -5.02
CA SER A 135 9.37 -16.42 -4.52
C SER A 135 9.01 -15.47 -5.65
N ASN A 136 7.71 -15.29 -5.89
CA ASN A 136 7.18 -14.23 -6.72
C ASN A 136 6.65 -13.13 -5.79
N ILE A 137 7.40 -12.04 -5.69
CA ILE A 137 7.05 -10.87 -4.88
C ILE A 137 6.45 -9.84 -5.84
N MET A 138 5.14 -9.66 -5.74
CA MET A 138 4.41 -8.62 -6.45
C MET A 138 4.18 -7.46 -5.48
N SER A 139 4.62 -6.28 -5.86
CA SER A 139 4.49 -5.08 -5.06
C SER A 139 3.89 -3.96 -5.91
N THR A 140 2.89 -3.27 -5.38
CA THR A 140 2.19 -2.20 -6.08
C THR A 140 2.11 -0.95 -5.22
N ILE A 141 2.13 0.20 -5.87
CA ILE A 141 1.87 1.50 -5.23
C ILE A 141 0.89 2.26 -6.11
N TYR A 142 -0.14 2.83 -5.49
CA TYR A 142 -1.16 3.65 -6.14
C TYR A 142 -1.05 5.07 -5.60
N ASN A 143 -0.87 6.01 -6.53
CA ASN A 143 -0.71 7.43 -6.22
C ASN A 143 -2.03 8.05 -5.74
N ASN A 144 -3.14 7.69 -6.38
CA ASN A 144 -4.47 8.10 -5.99
C ASN A 144 -5.41 6.89 -6.01
N PHE A 145 -6.24 6.77 -4.97
CA PHE A 145 -7.27 5.75 -4.87
C PHE A 145 -8.54 6.35 -4.27
N ALA A 146 -9.59 6.42 -5.09
CA ALA A 146 -10.89 6.88 -4.64
C ALA A 146 -11.60 5.74 -3.87
N ASP A 147 -11.53 5.77 -2.55
CA ASP A 147 -12.42 4.99 -1.69
C ASP A 147 -13.43 5.94 -1.02
N GLY A 148 -14.72 5.61 -1.13
CA GLY A 148 -15.80 6.39 -0.53
C GLY A 148 -15.93 6.21 0.99
N GLY A 149 -14.89 5.70 1.65
CA GLY A 149 -14.88 5.44 3.09
C GLY A 149 -15.94 4.43 3.50
N ARG A 150 -16.04 3.30 2.79
CA ARG A 150 -17.03 2.27 3.13
C ARG A 150 -16.78 1.72 4.54
N ARG A 151 -17.90 1.45 5.22
CA ARG A 151 -17.98 0.98 6.61
C ARG A 151 -17.22 -0.35 6.84
N ASN A 152 -16.71 -0.49 8.07
CA ASN A 152 -16.42 -1.70 8.88
C ASN A 152 -15.00 -2.29 8.93
N PRO A 153 -14.59 -2.87 10.11
CA PRO A 153 -15.42 -3.21 11.28
C PRO A 153 -15.12 -2.35 12.52
N THR A 154 -15.98 -2.48 13.55
CA THR A 154 -15.89 -2.17 15.02
C THR A 154 -14.74 -1.38 15.65
N ALA A 155 -13.55 -1.28 15.06
CA ALA A 155 -12.39 -0.59 15.61
C ALA A 155 -12.48 0.94 15.55
N PHE A 156 -13.24 1.50 14.61
CA PHE A 156 -13.38 2.96 14.44
C PHE A 156 -14.79 3.42 14.82
N PRO A 157 -14.92 4.32 15.81
CA PRO A 157 -16.24 4.84 16.19
C PRO A 157 -16.83 5.83 15.18
N SER A 158 -16.01 6.54 14.39
CA SER A 158 -16.51 7.49 13.38
C SER A 158 -17.16 6.81 12.16
N ARG A 159 -18.15 7.48 11.59
CA ARG A 159 -18.83 7.08 10.36
C ARG A 159 -18.06 7.40 9.08
N LYS A 160 -17.01 8.23 9.16
CA LYS A 160 -16.25 8.68 7.99
C LYS A 160 -14.76 8.48 8.21
N ILE A 161 -14.13 7.82 7.24
CA ILE A 161 -12.68 7.68 7.17
C ILE A 161 -12.16 8.38 5.91
N LEU A 162 -10.92 8.86 5.99
CA LEU A 162 -10.20 9.51 4.91
C LEU A 162 -8.91 8.75 4.65
N LEU A 163 -8.62 8.43 3.39
CA LEU A 163 -7.32 7.89 3.02
C LEU A 163 -6.32 9.04 2.99
N MET A 164 -5.37 9.02 3.92
CA MET A 164 -4.41 10.10 4.11
C MET A 164 -3.09 9.86 3.39
N SER A 165 -2.85 8.65 2.89
CA SER A 165 -1.63 8.27 2.18
C SER A 165 -1.91 7.57 0.86
N ARG A 166 -0.83 7.36 0.09
CA ARG A 166 -0.83 6.39 -1.02
C ARG A 166 -1.15 4.99 -0.52
N ILE A 167 -1.65 4.15 -1.42
CA ILE A 167 -1.89 2.74 -1.14
C ILE A 167 -0.71 1.92 -1.63
N VAL A 168 -0.15 1.08 -0.77
CA VAL A 168 0.88 0.11 -1.14
C VAL A 168 0.36 -1.30 -0.94
N SER A 169 0.65 -2.22 -1.85
CA SER A 169 0.30 -3.62 -1.70
C SER A 169 1.49 -4.52 -1.91
N VAL A 170 1.57 -5.60 -1.14
CA VAL A 170 2.56 -6.64 -1.33
C VAL A 170 1.89 -8.00 -1.24
N LYS A 171 2.08 -8.80 -2.29
CA LYS A 171 1.67 -10.20 -2.36
C LYS A 171 2.90 -11.05 -2.66
N VAL A 172 3.03 -12.14 -1.92
CA VAL A 172 4.12 -13.10 -2.11
C VAL A 172 3.52 -14.47 -2.38
N THR A 173 3.91 -15.08 -3.49
CA THR A 173 3.55 -16.47 -3.83
C THR A 173 4.82 -17.29 -4.06
N VAL A 174 4.72 -18.61 -3.91
CA VAL A 174 5.84 -19.52 -4.14
C VAL A 174 5.50 -20.47 -5.27
N THR A 175 6.46 -20.69 -6.16
CA THR A 175 6.36 -21.67 -7.25
C THR A 175 7.52 -22.65 -7.14
N ASN A 176 7.26 -23.94 -7.34
CA ASN A 176 8.30 -24.94 -7.55
C ASN A 176 8.46 -25.18 -9.05
N GLU A 177 9.66 -24.99 -9.58
CA GLU A 177 9.99 -25.24 -10.99
C GLU A 177 10.84 -26.51 -11.17
N ASP A 178 11.17 -27.21 -10.08
CA ASP A 178 11.79 -28.51 -10.16
C ASP A 178 10.75 -29.58 -10.49
N ILE A 179 10.75 -30.00 -11.76
CA ILE A 179 9.85 -31.03 -12.30
C ILE A 179 10.17 -32.42 -11.68
N SER A 180 11.38 -32.60 -11.13
CA SER A 180 11.82 -33.89 -10.58
C SER A 180 11.32 -34.16 -9.17
N GLN A 181 10.80 -33.15 -8.46
CA GLN A 181 10.32 -33.30 -7.09
C GLN A 181 8.83 -33.02 -6.97
N PRO A 182 8.07 -33.84 -6.19
CA PRO A 182 6.69 -33.52 -5.88
C PRO A 182 6.62 -32.14 -5.23
N SER A 183 5.75 -31.27 -5.77
CA SER A 183 5.61 -29.90 -5.28
C SER A 183 5.05 -29.92 -3.85
N ILE A 184 5.87 -29.54 -2.88
CA ILE A 184 5.39 -29.28 -1.53
C ILE A 184 4.71 -27.89 -1.58
N PRO A 185 3.44 -27.76 -1.13
CA PRO A 185 2.80 -26.46 -1.08
C PRO A 185 3.54 -25.57 -0.09
N CYS A 186 4.21 -24.56 -0.61
CA CYS A 186 4.97 -23.59 0.17
C CYS A 186 4.24 -22.26 0.19
N SER A 187 4.10 -21.69 1.38
CA SER A 187 3.59 -20.33 1.59
C SER A 187 4.48 -19.61 2.60
N PRO A 188 4.52 -18.26 2.57
CA PRO A 188 5.16 -17.51 3.64
C PRO A 188 4.52 -17.88 4.98
N LEU A 189 5.33 -18.25 5.97
CA LEU A 189 4.81 -18.65 7.28
C LEU A 189 4.63 -17.41 8.18
N GLU A 190 3.42 -17.23 8.73
CA GLU A 190 3.06 -16.11 9.59
C GLU A 190 3.99 -15.98 10.82
N GLN A 191 4.48 -17.09 11.36
CA GLN A 191 5.44 -17.12 12.46
C GLN A 191 6.73 -16.33 12.18
N PHE A 192 7.17 -16.25 10.93
CA PHE A 192 8.34 -15.45 10.57
C PHE A 192 8.01 -13.96 10.53
N LEU A 193 6.79 -13.61 10.11
CA LEU A 193 6.30 -12.23 10.10
C LEU A 193 6.05 -11.71 11.53
N ILE A 194 5.69 -12.57 12.48
CA ILE A 194 5.61 -12.19 13.90
C ILE A 194 6.99 -11.80 14.44
N ARG A 195 8.05 -12.54 14.07
CA ARG A 195 9.43 -12.25 14.53
C ARG A 195 10.07 -11.07 13.81
N LYS A 196 9.74 -10.90 12.53
CA LYS A 196 10.17 -9.80 11.68
C LYS A 196 8.97 -9.29 10.89
N PRO A 197 8.27 -8.25 11.38
CA PRO A 197 7.11 -7.69 10.67
C PRO A 197 7.53 -7.00 9.39
N LEU A 198 6.56 -6.83 8.49
CA LEU A 198 6.64 -5.84 7.42
C LEU A 198 6.71 -4.45 8.05
N ILE A 199 7.65 -3.61 7.60
CA ILE A 199 7.77 -2.21 8.05
C ILE A 199 7.30 -1.33 6.91
N ILE A 200 6.20 -0.61 7.10
CA ILE A 200 5.53 0.18 6.07
C ILE A 200 5.63 1.64 6.48
N SER A 201 6.35 2.47 5.73
CA SER A 201 6.46 3.91 5.96
C SER A 201 5.73 4.62 4.84
N LEU A 202 4.68 5.37 5.18
CA LEU A 202 3.84 6.04 4.21
C LEU A 202 3.73 7.52 4.54
N ARG A 203 3.95 8.37 3.54
CA ARG A 203 3.79 9.82 3.65
C ARG A 203 2.33 10.21 3.57
N TYR A 204 1.99 11.28 4.26
CA TYR A 204 0.71 11.93 4.06
C TYR A 204 0.67 12.58 2.68
N LEU A 205 -0.46 12.48 1.99
CA LEU A 205 -0.72 13.29 0.80
C LEU A 205 -0.76 14.76 1.24
N THR A 206 -0.36 15.69 0.36
CA THR A 206 -0.19 17.11 0.68
C THR A 206 -1.41 17.76 1.33
N ASP A 207 -2.60 17.30 0.96
CA ASP A 207 -3.88 17.84 1.45
C ASP A 207 -4.24 17.34 2.86
N PHE A 208 -3.50 16.36 3.38
CA PHE A 208 -3.83 15.62 4.60
C PHE A 208 -2.73 15.64 5.65
N VAL A 209 -1.75 16.55 5.58
CA VAL A 209 -0.80 16.77 6.67
C VAL A 209 -1.62 17.01 7.94
N PRO A 210 -1.63 16.07 8.91
CA PRO A 210 -2.53 16.17 10.02
C PRO A 210 -2.05 17.31 10.91
N ARG A 211 -2.72 18.46 10.84
CA ARG A 211 -2.72 19.40 11.95
C ARG A 211 -3.52 18.74 13.06
N ILE A 212 -2.88 17.81 13.79
CA ILE A 212 -3.48 17.14 14.94
C ILE A 212 -3.79 18.24 15.95
N TYR A 213 -5.05 18.66 16.01
CA TYR A 213 -5.49 19.65 16.98
C TYR A 213 -5.25 19.09 18.38
N ARG A 214 -4.26 19.65 19.10
CA ARG A 214 -4.31 19.68 20.56
C ARG A 214 -5.44 20.64 20.90
N THR A 215 -6.59 20.08 21.24
CA THR A 215 -7.80 20.79 21.67
C THR A 215 -7.46 21.86 22.70
N ARG A 216 -7.41 23.12 22.26
CA ARG A 216 -7.64 24.34 23.05
C ARG A 216 -7.68 25.53 22.10
N THR A 217 -8.82 25.73 21.44
CA THR A 217 -9.17 27.04 20.90
C THR A 217 -10.64 27.28 21.18
N LEU A 218 -10.86 28.12 22.18
CA LEU A 218 -12.05 28.94 22.28
C LEU A 218 -12.09 29.83 21.03
N GLU A 219 -13.28 29.90 20.42
CA GLU A 219 -13.84 31.08 19.76
C GLU A 219 -13.49 31.43 18.29
N PHE A 220 -14.55 31.33 17.47
CA PHE A 220 -15.04 32.30 16.47
C PHE A 220 -14.13 32.78 15.31
N ASP A 221 -13.63 31.87 14.47
CA ASP A 221 -13.28 32.24 13.08
C ASP A 221 -13.82 31.19 12.09
N SER A 222 -14.68 31.63 11.18
CA SER A 222 -15.45 30.77 10.24
C SER A 222 -14.64 30.20 9.08
N ASP A 223 -13.37 30.57 8.96
CA ASP A 223 -12.61 30.42 7.72
C ASP A 223 -11.40 29.45 7.85
N MET A 224 -11.18 28.86 9.02
CA MET A 224 -10.30 27.70 9.10
C MET A 224 -11.09 26.46 8.67
N MET A 225 -10.77 25.91 7.49
CA MET A 225 -11.08 24.50 7.18
C MET A 225 -10.38 23.64 8.23
N GLU A 226 -11.03 23.44 9.37
CA GLU A 226 -10.62 22.52 10.41
C GLU A 226 -10.52 21.14 9.77
N SER A 227 -9.31 20.62 9.60
CA SER A 227 -9.11 19.22 9.23
C SER A 227 -9.68 18.39 10.37
N GLY A 228 -10.94 17.98 10.25
CA GLY A 228 -11.70 17.27 11.28
C GLY A 228 -11.20 15.85 11.54
N ILE A 229 -9.89 15.60 11.49
CA ILE A 229 -9.25 14.30 11.70
C ILE A 229 -9.02 14.13 13.21
N LYS A 230 -9.79 13.24 13.81
CA LYS A 230 -9.75 12.88 15.23
C LYS A 230 -8.56 11.97 15.55
N LYS A 231 -8.26 11.00 14.68
CA LYS A 231 -7.22 10.00 14.92
C LYS A 231 -6.67 9.41 13.64
N VAL A 232 -5.36 9.18 13.62
CA VAL A 232 -4.66 8.52 12.50
C VAL A 232 -4.39 7.06 12.83
N HIS A 233 -4.70 6.18 11.89
CA HIS A 233 -4.54 4.73 11.99
C HIS A 233 -3.79 4.15 10.79
N CYS A 234 -2.95 3.16 11.06
CA CYS A 234 -2.48 2.25 10.02
C CYS A 234 -3.61 1.27 9.69
N ALA A 235 -3.86 1.03 8.41
CA ALA A 235 -4.91 0.13 7.97
C ALA A 235 -4.43 -0.88 6.93
N ILE A 236 -5.05 -2.06 6.97
CA ILE A 236 -4.89 -3.14 6.00
C ILE A 236 -6.25 -3.44 5.35
N TRP A 237 -6.26 -3.69 4.04
CA TRP A 237 -7.48 -4.12 3.35
C TRP A 237 -7.84 -5.55 3.76
N ASN A 238 -9.02 -5.72 4.35
CA ASN A 238 -9.56 -7.00 4.75
C ASN A 238 -10.76 -7.36 3.86
N PRO A 239 -10.63 -8.36 2.96
CA PRO A 239 -11.68 -8.74 2.03
C PRO A 239 -12.89 -9.39 2.71
N ASN A 240 -12.74 -9.87 3.96
CA ASN A 240 -13.79 -10.57 4.69
C ASN A 240 -14.79 -9.60 5.35
N LEU A 241 -14.62 -8.30 5.17
CA LEU A 241 -15.47 -7.28 5.77
C LEU A 241 -16.59 -6.89 4.83
N GLY A 242 -17.82 -7.27 5.20
CA GLY A 242 -18.99 -7.03 4.38
C GLY A 242 -18.89 -7.71 3.01
N LEU A 243 -19.66 -7.20 2.04
CA LEU A 243 -19.75 -7.80 0.70
C LEU A 243 -18.58 -7.44 -0.23
N HIS A 244 -17.77 -6.45 0.12
CA HIS A 244 -16.77 -5.87 -0.77
C HIS A 244 -15.40 -5.68 -0.12
N GLY A 245 -15.19 -6.15 1.11
CA GLY A 245 -14.02 -5.81 1.91
C GLY A 245 -14.07 -4.39 2.48
N GLY A 246 -13.09 -4.08 3.32
CA GLY A 246 -12.93 -2.78 3.95
C GLY A 246 -11.57 -2.61 4.61
N TRP A 247 -11.29 -1.39 5.08
CA TRP A 247 -10.07 -1.08 5.82
C TRP A 247 -10.19 -1.52 7.28
N ASP A 248 -9.18 -2.24 7.75
CA ASP A 248 -9.12 -2.80 9.09
C ASP A 248 -7.83 -2.40 9.79
N THR A 249 -7.83 -2.34 11.12
CA THR A 249 -6.60 -2.22 11.92
C THR A 249 -6.09 -3.57 12.41
N VAL A 250 -6.88 -4.65 12.30
CA VAL A 250 -6.46 -5.95 12.83
C VAL A 250 -5.28 -6.50 12.03
N GLY A 251 -4.17 -6.76 12.72
CA GLY A 251 -2.94 -7.30 12.13
C GLY A 251 -1.95 -6.25 11.64
N ILE A 252 -2.25 -4.96 11.84
CA ILE A 252 -1.35 -3.84 11.56
C ILE A 252 -1.34 -2.84 12.73
N SER A 253 -0.17 -2.35 13.11
CA SER A 253 -0.03 -1.38 14.21
C SER A 253 0.78 -0.17 13.78
N LYS A 254 0.45 0.99 14.35
CA LYS A 254 1.25 2.21 14.22
C LYS A 254 2.43 2.13 15.18
N VAL A 255 3.63 2.35 14.67
CA VAL A 255 4.88 2.30 15.44
C VAL A 255 5.43 3.69 15.67
N ARG A 256 5.45 4.51 14.62
CA ARG A 256 5.95 5.87 14.66
C ARG A 256 5.05 6.77 13.85
N ASP A 257 4.86 7.98 14.33
CA ASP A 257 4.08 9.02 13.68
C ASP A 257 4.93 10.28 13.68
N GLU A 258 5.18 10.81 12.49
CA GLU A 258 5.91 12.05 12.24
C GLU A 258 4.97 13.04 11.55
N ASP A 259 5.38 14.30 11.42
CA ASP A 259 4.50 15.36 10.90
C ASP A 259 4.03 15.09 9.45
N ASP A 260 4.85 14.41 8.65
CA ASP A 260 4.61 14.16 7.23
C ASP A 260 4.53 12.67 6.86
N MET A 261 4.67 11.75 7.82
CA MET A 261 4.78 10.32 7.57
C MET A 261 4.38 9.47 8.79
N THR A 262 3.77 8.32 8.56
CA THR A 262 3.55 7.29 9.58
C THR A 262 4.29 6.01 9.22
N THR A 263 4.93 5.38 10.21
CA THR A 263 5.48 4.03 10.11
C THR A 263 4.56 3.03 10.82
N CYS A 264 4.18 1.99 10.08
CA CYS A 264 3.35 0.89 10.50
C CYS A 264 4.13 -0.42 10.49
N MET A 265 3.74 -1.37 11.36
CA MET A 265 4.21 -2.76 11.31
C MET A 265 3.04 -3.70 11.04
N SER A 266 3.22 -4.66 10.14
CA SER A 266 2.22 -5.69 9.84
C SER A 266 2.80 -7.09 9.93
N HIS A 267 2.03 -8.01 10.52
CA HIS A 267 2.35 -9.44 10.55
C HIS A 267 1.75 -10.21 9.37
N LYS A 268 1.09 -9.51 8.45
CA LYS A 268 0.42 -10.10 7.29
C LYS A 268 0.78 -9.34 6.02
N PHE A 269 0.93 -10.06 4.92
CA PHE A 269 0.94 -9.46 3.59
C PHE A 269 -0.44 -8.94 3.24
N GLY A 270 -0.51 -7.90 2.42
CA GLY A 270 -1.77 -7.29 2.06
C GLY A 270 -1.59 -5.93 1.40
N THR A 271 -2.67 -5.17 1.44
CA THR A 271 -2.75 -3.80 0.92
C THR A 271 -2.90 -2.85 2.09
N PHE A 272 -2.05 -1.83 2.14
CA PHE A 272 -1.87 -0.96 3.29
C PHE A 272 -2.06 0.50 2.91
N THR A 273 -2.53 1.27 3.88
CA THR A 273 -2.68 2.73 3.80
C THR A 273 -2.74 3.33 5.19
N ILE A 274 -2.63 4.66 5.28
CA ILE A 274 -2.94 5.43 6.48
C ILE A 274 -4.34 6.01 6.33
N ILE A 275 -5.16 5.84 7.37
CA ILE A 275 -6.51 6.40 7.43
C ILE A 275 -6.65 7.40 8.56
N GLY A 276 -7.39 8.48 8.29
CA GLY A 276 -7.85 9.45 9.28
C GLY A 276 -9.30 9.20 9.66
N GLU A 277 -9.58 9.05 10.95
CA GLU A 277 -10.93 9.05 11.51
C GLU A 277 -11.45 10.49 11.52
N LEU A 278 -12.56 10.79 10.85
CA LEU A 278 -13.13 12.15 10.86
C LEU A 278 -14.06 12.36 12.06
N HIS A 279 -14.18 13.59 12.57
CA HIS A 279 -15.18 13.97 13.54
C HIS A 279 -16.57 13.87 12.91
N ASP A 280 -17.47 13.12 13.55
CA ASP A 280 -18.90 13.25 13.26
C ASP A 280 -19.34 14.61 13.81
N ILE A 281 -19.55 15.58 12.93
CA ILE A 281 -20.14 16.87 13.31
C ILE A 281 -21.56 16.55 13.81
N PRO A 282 -21.90 16.84 15.08
CA PRO A 282 -23.26 16.63 15.55
C PRO A 282 -24.18 17.52 14.73
N THR A 283 -25.04 16.91 13.91
CA THR A 283 -26.15 17.63 13.30
C THR A 283 -27.05 18.11 14.44
N LEU A 284 -26.99 19.40 14.75
CA LEU A 284 -27.99 20.01 15.61
C LEU A 284 -29.35 19.67 14.98
N PRO A 285 -30.29 19.06 15.72
CA PRO A 285 -31.64 18.89 15.21
C PRO A 285 -32.12 20.29 14.82
N GLN A 286 -32.58 20.45 13.57
CA GLN A 286 -33.20 21.70 13.11
C GLN A 286 -34.11 22.18 14.24
N LYS A 287 -33.87 23.39 14.75
CA LYS A 287 -34.80 24.04 15.67
C LYS A 287 -36.18 23.93 15.02
N ARG A 288 -37.06 23.12 15.60
CA ARG A 288 -38.48 23.23 15.32
C ARG A 288 -38.84 24.62 15.80
N ASN A 289 -38.99 25.54 14.88
CA ASN A 289 -39.65 26.81 15.15
C ASN A 289 -41.09 26.43 15.49
N TRP A 290 -41.39 26.43 16.79
CA TRP A 290 -42.75 26.40 17.31
C TRP A 290 -43.28 27.83 17.34
#